data_AF-A0A3P7X7V2-F1
#
_entry.id   AF-A0A3P7X7V2-F1
#
_cell.length_a   1.000
_cell.length_b   1.000
_cell.length_c   1.000
_cell.angle_alpha   90.00
_cell.angle_beta   90.00
_cell.angle_gamma   90.00
#
_symmetry.space_group_name_H-M   'P 1'
#
loop_
_entity.id
_entity.type
_entity.pdbx_description
1 polymer ?
#
loop_
_entity_poly.entity_id
_entity_poly.type
_entity_poly.pdbx_seq_one_letter_code
_entity_poly.pdbx_strand_id
1 'polypeptide(L)'
;MDCKIHFRLRKLKDVSFPRIDEKNWFRLLDETKWLNHIQTVLDGATQIAREVEDNKASVLIHCSDGWDRTAQLTSLAMLELDPYYRTIQGFAVLVEKEWCSFGHKFAHRVGHGEDKHGDSERSPIFVQFIDCVWQIMNQFPYAFEFNSSFLITVLDELYSCRFGTFLYNSEKQRHRDQVRPS
;
A
#
# COMPACT_ATOMS: atom_id res chain seq x y z
N MET A 1 -1.18 -12.53 -10.37
CA MET A 1 0.14 -12.35 -9.72
C MET A 1 -0.01 -12.16 -8.21
N ASP A 2 -1.19 -11.73 -7.76
CA ASP A 2 -1.50 -11.29 -6.39
C ASP A 2 -1.50 -12.43 -5.35
N CYS A 3 -1.90 -13.64 -5.73
CA CYS A 3 -1.82 -14.83 -4.88
C CYS A 3 -0.39 -15.16 -4.39
N LYS A 4 0.66 -14.70 -5.11
CA LYS A 4 2.06 -14.89 -4.66
C LYS A 4 2.46 -13.90 -3.55
N ILE A 5 1.87 -12.72 -3.50
CA ILE A 5 2.21 -11.65 -2.55
C ILE A 5 1.65 -11.99 -1.16
N HIS A 6 0.40 -12.46 -1.09
CA HIS A 6 -0.19 -12.97 0.14
C HIS A 6 0.69 -14.04 0.81
N PHE A 7 1.21 -14.98 0.02
CA PHE A 7 2.13 -16.01 0.50
C PHE A 7 3.46 -15.44 1.03
N ARG A 8 3.94 -14.32 0.48
CA ARG A 8 5.18 -13.67 0.95
C ARG A 8 4.99 -13.02 2.31
N LEU A 9 3.87 -12.29 2.51
CA LEU A 9 3.55 -11.73 3.82
C LEU A 9 3.35 -12.83 4.88
N ARG A 10 2.71 -13.94 4.51
CA ARG A 10 2.58 -15.10 5.41
C ARG A 10 3.95 -15.65 5.82
N LYS A 11 4.85 -15.87 4.86
CA LYS A 11 6.23 -16.28 5.17
C LYS A 11 6.96 -15.27 6.06
N LEU A 12 6.79 -13.97 5.80
CA LEU A 12 7.38 -12.92 6.62
C LEU A 12 6.86 -12.98 8.07
N LYS A 13 5.56 -13.18 8.26
CA LYS A 13 4.98 -13.40 9.58
C LYS A 13 5.60 -14.63 10.26
N ASP A 14 5.69 -15.75 9.55
CA ASP A 14 6.18 -17.02 10.09
C ASP A 14 7.66 -16.95 10.54
N VAL A 15 8.50 -16.15 9.86
CA VAL A 15 9.91 -15.96 10.25
C VAL A 15 10.10 -14.89 11.34
N SER A 16 9.11 -14.03 11.56
CA SER A 16 9.20 -12.88 12.47
C SER A 16 8.48 -13.10 13.81
N PHE A 17 7.50 -14.01 13.87
CA PHE A 17 6.64 -14.22 15.03
C PHE A 17 6.26 -15.71 15.18
N PRO A 18 6.21 -16.27 16.42
CA PRO A 18 6.39 -15.61 17.72
C PRO A 18 7.85 -15.45 18.15
N ARG A 19 8.79 -16.11 17.47
CA ARG A 19 10.22 -16.07 17.82
C ARG A 19 11.07 -15.98 16.56
N ILE A 20 12.07 -15.11 16.61
CA ILE A 20 13.04 -14.89 15.53
C ILE A 20 14.20 -15.87 15.67
N ASP A 21 14.58 -16.53 14.57
CA ASP A 21 15.86 -17.24 14.46
C ASP A 21 16.96 -16.23 14.09
N GLU A 22 17.61 -15.68 15.11
CA GLU A 22 18.67 -14.66 14.94
C GLU A 22 19.83 -15.13 14.06
N LYS A 23 20.17 -16.42 14.09
CA LYS A 23 21.31 -16.96 13.32
C LYS A 23 21.02 -17.01 11.83
N ASN A 24 19.78 -17.31 11.47
CA ASN A 24 19.35 -17.44 10.08
C ASN A 24 18.51 -16.25 9.59
N TRP A 25 18.36 -15.19 10.38
CA TRP A 25 17.41 -14.11 10.15
C TRP A 25 17.48 -13.55 8.72
N PHE A 26 18.65 -13.10 8.27
CA PHE A 26 18.81 -12.50 6.94
C PHE A 26 18.49 -13.47 5.80
N ARG A 27 18.87 -14.75 5.94
CA ARG A 27 18.56 -15.79 4.95
C ARG A 27 17.05 -16.04 4.88
N LEU A 28 16.40 -16.22 6.04
CA LEU A 28 14.97 -16.47 6.13
C LEU A 28 14.16 -15.27 5.62
N LEU A 29 14.60 -14.05 5.94
CA LEU A 29 14.02 -12.81 5.44
C LEU A 29 14.12 -12.71 3.91
N ASP A 30 15.29 -12.97 3.32
CA ASP A 30 15.45 -12.99 1.86
C ASP A 30 14.56 -14.04 1.19
N GLU A 31 14.40 -15.22 1.79
CA GLU A 31 13.54 -16.29 1.28
C GLU A 31 12.04 -15.92 1.24
N THR A 32 11.61 -14.95 2.05
CA THR A 32 10.25 -14.39 1.96
C THR A 32 10.03 -13.68 0.61
N LYS A 33 11.08 -13.05 0.06
CA LYS A 33 11.04 -12.12 -1.09
C LYS A 33 10.15 -10.90 -0.88
N TRP A 34 9.77 -10.58 0.36
CA TRP A 34 8.97 -9.39 0.67
C TRP A 34 9.73 -8.12 0.30
N LEU A 35 10.97 -7.96 0.77
CA LEU A 35 11.79 -6.78 0.49
C LEU A 35 12.10 -6.62 -1.00
N ASN A 36 12.27 -7.71 -1.75
CA ASN A 36 12.44 -7.64 -3.21
C ASN A 36 11.20 -7.04 -3.89
N HIS A 37 10.00 -7.34 -3.40
CA HIS A 37 8.78 -6.73 -3.92
C HIS A 37 8.69 -5.25 -3.56
N ILE A 38 9.02 -4.87 -2.32
CA ILE A 38 9.08 -3.47 -1.90
C ILE A 38 10.07 -2.68 -2.77
N GLN A 39 11.27 -3.22 -2.97
CA GLN A 39 12.27 -2.64 -3.86
C GLN A 39 11.73 -2.46 -5.28
N THR A 40 11.10 -3.50 -5.86
CA THR A 40 10.56 -3.42 -7.23
C THR A 40 9.49 -2.34 -7.38
N VAL A 41 8.64 -2.16 -6.36
CA VAL A 41 7.59 -1.12 -6.36
C VAL A 41 8.21 0.28 -6.24
N LEU A 42 9.16 0.46 -5.33
CA LEU A 42 9.88 1.72 -5.16
C LEU A 42 10.67 2.10 -6.42
N ASP A 43 11.43 1.16 -7.01
CA ASP A 43 12.18 1.40 -8.24
C ASP A 43 11.28 1.87 -9.39
N GLY A 44 10.08 1.28 -9.51
CA GLY A 44 9.08 1.68 -10.49
C GLY A 44 8.54 3.09 -10.23
N ALA A 45 8.21 3.42 -8.98
CA ALA A 45 7.74 4.76 -8.60
C ALA A 45 8.81 5.84 -8.83
N THR A 46 10.06 5.56 -8.45
CA THR A 46 11.19 6.45 -8.68
C THR A 46 11.48 6.62 -10.16
N GLN A 47 11.34 5.59 -10.99
CA GLN A 47 11.47 5.73 -12.44
C GLN A 47 10.40 6.69 -12.99
N ILE A 48 9.14 6.54 -12.56
CA ILE A 48 8.03 7.42 -12.95
C ILE A 48 8.33 8.87 -12.53
N ALA A 49 8.75 9.08 -11.29
CA ALA A 49 9.08 10.40 -10.78
C ALA A 49 10.21 11.07 -11.58
N ARG A 50 11.26 10.33 -11.94
CA ARG A 50 12.37 10.82 -12.79
C ARG A 50 11.93 11.19 -14.20
N GLU A 51 11.07 10.40 -14.84
CA GLU A 51 10.55 10.75 -16.17
C GLU A 51 9.76 12.07 -16.16
N VAL A 52 9.01 12.31 -15.08
CA VAL A 52 8.24 13.54 -14.91
C VAL A 52 9.15 14.72 -14.56
N GLU A 53 10.06 14.56 -13.59
CA GLU A 53 10.85 15.68 -13.07
C GLU A 53 12.11 15.95 -13.89
N ASP A 54 12.87 14.94 -14.29
CA ASP A 54 14.14 15.16 -14.98
C ASP A 54 13.92 15.32 -16.50
N ASN A 55 13.09 14.46 -17.10
CA ASN A 55 12.84 14.44 -18.54
C ASN A 55 11.67 15.34 -18.97
N LYS A 56 10.92 15.91 -18.02
CA LYS A 56 9.74 16.76 -18.25
C LYS A 56 8.71 16.10 -19.17
N ALA A 57 8.56 14.78 -19.05
CA ALA A 57 7.68 13.97 -19.87
C ALA A 57 6.34 13.67 -19.18
N SER A 58 5.29 13.49 -19.98
CA SER A 58 4.03 12.91 -19.50
C SER A 58 4.10 11.39 -19.56
N VAL A 59 3.68 10.72 -18.49
CA VAL A 59 3.75 9.26 -18.34
C VAL A 59 2.35 8.66 -18.20
N LEU A 60 2.13 7.51 -18.83
CA LEU A 60 0.92 6.71 -18.67
C LEU A 60 1.26 5.45 -17.87
N ILE A 61 0.62 5.28 -16.71
CA ILE A 61 0.86 4.15 -15.82
C ILE A 61 -0.36 3.24 -15.89
N HIS A 62 -0.17 2.00 -16.34
CA HIS A 62 -1.23 1.00 -16.31
C HIS A 62 -0.66 -0.37 -15.91
N CYS A 63 -1.54 -1.21 -15.41
CA CYS A 63 -1.30 -2.64 -15.18
C CYS A 63 -2.37 -3.44 -15.92
N SER A 64 -2.66 -4.68 -15.49
CA SER A 64 -3.76 -5.47 -16.04
C SER A 64 -5.10 -4.75 -15.84
N ASP A 65 -5.48 -4.54 -14.59
CA ASP A 65 -6.80 -4.02 -14.22
C ASP A 65 -6.78 -2.60 -13.67
N GLY A 66 -5.58 -2.05 -13.39
CA GLY A 66 -5.39 -0.65 -13.04
C GLY A 66 -5.73 -0.24 -11.60
N TRP A 67 -6.21 -1.13 -10.73
CA TRP A 67 -6.62 -0.76 -9.35
C TRP A 67 -5.67 -1.24 -8.24
N ASP A 68 -4.66 -2.07 -8.54
CA ASP A 68 -3.70 -2.59 -7.55
C ASP A 68 -2.32 -1.92 -7.72
N ARG A 69 -1.49 -2.47 -8.60
CA ARG A 69 -0.12 -1.99 -8.87
C ARG A 69 -0.07 -0.56 -9.42
N THR A 70 -1.08 -0.17 -10.20
CA THR A 70 -1.18 1.21 -10.70
C THR A 70 -1.35 2.18 -9.54
N ALA A 71 -2.25 1.90 -8.58
CA ALA A 71 -2.43 2.74 -7.40
C ALA A 71 -1.15 2.83 -6.55
N GLN A 72 -0.41 1.73 -6.40
CA GLN A 72 0.91 1.74 -5.74
C GLN A 72 1.87 2.71 -6.42
N LEU A 73 2.04 2.58 -7.74
CA LEU A 73 3.00 3.35 -8.51
C LEU A 73 2.62 4.83 -8.61
N THR A 74 1.35 5.16 -8.88
CA THR A 74 0.89 6.55 -9.00
C THR A 74 1.01 7.27 -7.66
N SER A 75 0.54 6.65 -6.57
CA SER A 75 0.56 7.28 -5.25
C SER A 75 1.98 7.49 -4.71
N LEU A 76 2.90 6.52 -4.91
CA LEU A 76 4.31 6.69 -4.51
C LEU A 76 5.02 7.75 -5.36
N ALA A 77 4.83 7.76 -6.68
CA ALA A 77 5.42 8.80 -7.53
C ALA A 77 4.89 10.20 -7.15
N MET A 78 3.59 10.33 -6.87
CA MET A 78 3.01 11.58 -6.37
C MET A 78 3.62 12.00 -5.03
N LEU A 79 3.85 11.05 -4.11
CA LEU A 79 4.50 11.30 -2.82
C LEU A 79 5.97 11.74 -2.98
N GLU A 80 6.68 11.21 -3.98
CA GLU A 80 8.07 11.60 -4.30
C GLU A 80 8.15 12.98 -4.98
N LEU A 81 7.13 13.38 -5.73
CA LEU A 81 7.13 14.64 -6.49
C LEU A 81 6.53 15.83 -5.72
N ASP A 82 5.44 15.64 -4.99
CA ASP A 82 4.67 16.73 -4.38
C ASP A 82 4.74 16.71 -2.84
N PRO A 83 5.37 17.72 -2.22
CA PRO A 83 5.44 17.85 -0.76
C PRO A 83 4.07 17.90 -0.06
N TYR A 84 3.01 18.33 -0.75
CA TYR A 84 1.66 18.35 -0.17
C TYR A 84 1.26 16.97 0.34
N TYR A 85 1.52 15.90 -0.41
CA TYR A 85 1.15 14.54 -0.03
C TYR A 85 1.95 13.97 1.16
N ARG A 86 2.99 14.68 1.62
CA ARG A 86 3.77 14.33 2.82
C ARG A 86 3.25 14.99 4.10
N THR A 87 2.20 15.80 3.98
CA THR A 87 1.41 16.30 5.12
C THR A 87 0.38 15.26 5.55
N ILE A 88 -0.09 15.30 6.79
CA ILE A 88 -1.14 14.38 7.29
C ILE A 88 -2.41 14.51 6.41
N GLN A 89 -2.83 15.73 6.16
CA GLN A 89 -4.01 16.01 5.34
C GLN A 89 -3.78 15.59 3.89
N GLY A 90 -2.63 15.93 3.30
CA GLY A 90 -2.32 15.55 1.93
C GLY A 90 -2.22 14.05 1.76
N PHE A 91 -1.64 13.32 2.71
CA PHE A 91 -1.60 11.85 2.66
C PHE A 91 -3.01 11.24 2.72
N ALA A 92 -3.90 11.77 3.57
CA ALA A 92 -5.29 11.35 3.59
C ALA A 92 -5.98 11.58 2.23
N VAL A 93 -5.75 12.75 1.61
CA VAL A 93 -6.25 13.06 0.26
C VAL A 93 -5.65 12.12 -0.79
N LEU A 94 -4.37 11.77 -0.68
CA LEU A 94 -3.70 10.82 -1.59
C LEU A 94 -4.38 9.44 -1.53
N VAL A 95 -4.64 8.94 -0.32
CA VAL A 95 -5.32 7.66 -0.11
C VAL A 95 -6.76 7.70 -0.64
N GLU A 96 -7.53 8.72 -0.27
CA GLU A 96 -8.90 8.88 -0.75
C GLU A 96 -8.98 8.98 -2.28
N LYS A 97 -8.05 9.70 -2.89
CA LYS A 97 -7.98 9.84 -4.35
C LYS A 97 -7.54 8.52 -5.00
N GLU A 98 -6.28 8.14 -4.84
CA GLU A 98 -5.63 7.09 -5.65
C GLU A 98 -6.06 5.68 -5.28
N TRP A 99 -6.59 5.47 -4.08
CA TRP A 99 -7.00 4.15 -3.61
C TRP A 99 -8.50 4.03 -3.52
N CYS A 100 -9.17 4.90 -2.75
CA CYS A 100 -10.60 4.79 -2.55
C CYS A 100 -11.34 5.12 -3.85
N SER A 101 -11.16 6.32 -4.40
CA SER A 101 -11.94 6.83 -5.54
C SER A 101 -11.65 6.06 -6.83
N PHE A 102 -10.37 5.74 -7.09
CA PHE A 102 -9.96 4.94 -8.24
C PHE A 102 -10.27 3.42 -8.12
N GLY A 103 -10.96 3.00 -7.05
CA GLY A 103 -11.61 1.70 -6.98
C GLY A 103 -10.70 0.54 -6.59
N HIS A 104 -9.69 0.79 -5.75
CA HIS A 104 -9.00 -0.30 -5.08
C HIS A 104 -10.01 -1.16 -4.31
N LYS A 105 -9.94 -2.48 -4.52
CA LYS A 105 -10.94 -3.43 -4.01
C LYS A 105 -10.69 -3.79 -2.54
N PHE A 106 -10.71 -2.81 -1.64
CA PHE A 106 -10.38 -2.99 -0.21
C PHE A 106 -11.14 -4.18 0.42
N ALA A 107 -12.47 -4.25 0.23
CA ALA A 107 -13.27 -5.32 0.80
C ALA A 107 -12.83 -6.72 0.35
N HIS A 108 -12.50 -6.91 -0.95
CA HIS A 108 -12.01 -8.21 -1.44
C HIS A 108 -10.55 -8.48 -1.03
N ARG A 109 -9.69 -7.46 -1.08
CA ARG A 109 -8.25 -7.60 -0.83
C ARG A 109 -7.97 -7.90 0.65
N VAL A 110 -8.76 -7.33 1.56
CA VAL A 110 -8.66 -7.54 3.00
C VAL A 110 -9.57 -8.68 3.47
N GLY A 111 -10.76 -8.82 2.87
CA GLY A 111 -11.76 -9.83 3.22
C GLY A 111 -12.68 -9.42 4.37
N HIS A 112 -13.21 -8.19 4.32
CA HIS A 112 -14.07 -7.64 5.38
C HIS A 112 -15.36 -8.46 5.51
N GLY A 113 -15.61 -9.02 6.70
CA GLY A 113 -16.84 -9.76 7.00
C GLY A 113 -16.97 -11.12 6.30
N GLU A 114 -15.88 -11.66 5.74
CA GLU A 114 -15.88 -12.97 5.09
C GLU A 114 -15.00 -14.00 5.81
N ASP A 115 -15.58 -15.15 6.17
CA ASP A 115 -14.86 -16.28 6.79
C ASP A 115 -14.16 -17.19 5.77
N LYS A 116 -13.81 -16.65 4.59
CA LYS A 116 -13.10 -17.37 3.53
C LYS A 116 -11.62 -17.01 3.50
N HIS A 117 -10.86 -17.59 4.43
CA HIS A 117 -9.42 -17.33 4.56
C HIS A 117 -8.56 -17.85 3.39
N GLY A 118 -9.11 -18.69 2.50
CA GLY A 118 -8.43 -19.24 1.33
C GLY A 118 -8.72 -18.50 0.02
N ASP A 119 -9.37 -17.33 0.06
CA ASP A 119 -9.69 -16.59 -1.14
C ASP A 119 -8.42 -16.06 -1.83
N SER A 120 -8.29 -16.38 -3.11
CA SER A 120 -7.18 -15.96 -3.97
C SER A 120 -7.22 -14.49 -4.34
N GLU A 121 -8.35 -13.81 -4.10
CA GLU A 121 -8.46 -12.36 -4.27
C GLU A 121 -7.84 -11.56 -3.12
N ARG A 122 -7.55 -12.19 -1.97
CA ARG A 122 -6.89 -11.51 -0.84
C ARG A 122 -5.42 -11.26 -1.14
N SER A 123 -4.99 -10.02 -0.98
CA SER A 123 -3.60 -9.64 -1.22
C SER A 123 -3.25 -8.35 -0.46
N PRO A 124 -2.09 -8.28 0.23
CA PRO A 124 -1.72 -7.15 1.07
C PRO A 124 -1.15 -5.96 0.25
N ILE A 125 -1.87 -5.55 -0.80
CA ILE A 125 -1.40 -4.52 -1.74
C ILE A 125 -1.27 -3.15 -1.06
N PHE A 126 -2.27 -2.75 -0.27
CA PHE A 126 -2.20 -1.50 0.50
C PHE A 126 -1.13 -1.56 1.61
N VAL A 127 -0.92 -2.72 2.22
CA VAL A 127 0.17 -2.92 3.20
C VAL A 127 1.53 -2.71 2.55
N GLN A 128 1.75 -3.24 1.33
CA GLN A 128 2.98 -3.00 0.58
C GLN A 128 3.20 -1.51 0.29
N PHE A 129 2.13 -0.78 -0.04
CA PHE A 129 2.20 0.67 -0.22
C PHE A 129 2.64 1.37 1.07
N ILE A 130 2.02 1.06 2.20
CA ILE A 130 2.39 1.66 3.50
C ILE A 130 3.84 1.29 3.90
N ASP A 131 4.30 0.08 3.61
CA ASP A 131 5.71 -0.32 3.80
C ASP A 131 6.63 0.54 2.92
N CYS A 132 6.31 0.72 1.64
CA CYS A 132 7.07 1.61 0.75
C CYS A 132 7.13 3.05 1.29
N VAL A 133 6.02 3.60 1.80
CA VAL A 133 5.99 4.93 2.44
C VAL A 133 6.94 4.97 3.64
N TRP A 134 6.90 3.94 4.49
CA TRP A 134 7.81 3.82 5.64
C TRP A 134 9.29 3.74 5.21
N GLN A 135 9.62 3.02 4.13
CA GLN A 135 10.99 2.98 3.59
C GLN A 135 11.45 4.38 3.15
N ILE A 136 10.59 5.15 2.48
CA ILE A 136 10.91 6.53 2.04
C ILE A 136 11.11 7.43 3.27
N MET A 137 10.24 7.33 4.29
CA MET A 137 10.37 8.08 5.54
C MET A 137 11.70 7.82 6.25
N ASN A 138 12.17 6.56 6.27
CA ASN A 138 13.47 6.23 6.86
C ASN A 138 14.65 6.84 6.08
N GLN A 139 14.53 6.95 4.75
CA GLN A 139 15.56 7.57 3.91
C GLN A 139 15.55 9.10 4.04
N PHE A 140 14.38 9.70 4.30
CA PHE A 140 14.18 11.15 4.43
C PHE A 140 13.46 11.52 5.73
N PRO A 141 14.14 11.45 6.90
CA PRO A 141 13.50 11.59 8.22
C PRO A 141 12.78 12.92 8.49
N TYR A 142 13.10 13.98 7.73
CA TYR A 142 12.54 15.32 7.89
C TYR A 142 11.59 15.73 6.77
N ALA A 143 11.28 14.85 5.83
CA ALA A 143 10.46 15.17 4.67
C ALA A 143 8.95 14.99 4.91
N PHE A 144 8.55 14.39 6.04
CA PHE A 144 7.17 14.03 6.34
C PHE A 144 6.69 14.70 7.63
N GLU A 145 5.44 15.15 7.61
CA GLU A 145 4.77 15.68 8.81
C GLU A 145 4.38 14.57 9.80
N PHE A 146 4.03 13.40 9.27
CA PHE A 146 3.61 12.23 10.05
C PHE A 146 4.75 11.28 10.39
N ASN A 147 4.51 10.36 11.31
CA ASN A 147 5.48 9.40 11.82
C ASN A 147 5.01 7.93 11.64
N SER A 148 5.82 6.97 12.10
CA SER A 148 5.49 5.55 12.01
C SER A 148 4.20 5.17 12.75
N SER A 149 3.88 5.83 13.87
CA SER A 149 2.64 5.56 14.61
C SER A 149 1.39 5.93 13.79
N PHE A 150 1.46 6.97 12.97
CA PHE A 150 0.39 7.30 12.03
C PHE A 150 0.17 6.19 11.00
N LEU A 151 1.26 5.69 10.38
CA LEU A 151 1.16 4.59 9.41
C LEU A 151 0.60 3.29 10.02
N ILE A 152 1.01 2.97 11.25
CA ILE A 152 0.46 1.82 11.99
C ILE A 152 -1.04 2.02 12.25
N THR A 153 -1.45 3.22 12.65
CA THR A 153 -2.87 3.54 12.87
C THR A 153 -3.70 3.37 11.60
N VAL A 154 -3.17 3.80 10.44
CA VAL A 154 -3.83 3.59 9.14
C VAL A 154 -3.99 2.10 8.83
N LEU A 155 -2.98 1.27 9.12
CA LEU A 155 -3.07 -0.18 8.95
C LEU A 155 -4.03 -0.84 9.95
N ASP A 156 -4.09 -0.38 11.19
CA ASP A 156 -5.06 -0.89 12.16
C ASP A 156 -6.49 -0.59 11.70
N GLU A 157 -6.74 0.63 11.20
CA GLU A 157 -8.06 1.02 10.68
C GLU A 157 -8.43 0.36 9.35
N LEU A 158 -7.44 -0.09 8.56
CA LEU A 158 -7.67 -0.96 7.40
C LEU A 158 -8.38 -2.25 7.80
N TYR A 159 -7.98 -2.87 8.93
CA TYR A 159 -8.55 -4.15 9.38
C TYR A 159 -9.71 -3.99 10.38
N SER A 160 -9.79 -2.86 11.10
CA SER A 160 -10.78 -2.64 12.16
C SER A 160 -12.22 -2.59 11.66
N CYS A 161 -12.43 -2.20 10.41
CA CYS A 161 -13.74 -1.87 9.82
C CYS A 161 -14.53 -0.83 10.62
N ARG A 162 -13.88 -0.03 11.48
CA ARG A 162 -14.53 0.95 12.36
C ARG A 162 -15.07 2.15 11.58
N PHE A 163 -14.32 2.58 10.57
CA PHE A 163 -14.66 3.73 9.72
C PHE A 163 -15.00 3.28 8.30
N GLY A 164 -15.80 4.10 7.61
CA GLY A 164 -16.25 3.83 6.24
C GLY A 164 -15.16 3.90 5.16
N THR A 165 -14.01 4.46 5.50
CA THR A 165 -12.90 4.79 4.58
C THR A 165 -12.43 3.61 3.74
N PHE A 166 -12.14 2.47 4.39
CA PHE A 166 -11.66 1.26 3.70
C PHE A 166 -12.76 0.23 3.44
N LEU A 167 -14.04 0.61 3.55
CA LEU A 167 -15.14 -0.28 3.22
C LEU A 167 -15.42 -0.27 1.70
N TYR A 168 -15.93 -1.40 1.22
CA TYR A 168 -16.37 -1.62 -0.16
C TYR A 168 -15.23 -1.63 -1.20
N ASN A 169 -15.59 -1.78 -2.48
CA ASN A 169 -14.63 -1.94 -3.58
C ASN A 169 -14.63 -0.78 -4.59
N SER A 170 -15.56 0.16 -4.47
CA SER A 170 -15.66 1.29 -5.40
C SER A 170 -16.41 2.45 -4.78
N GLU A 171 -16.14 3.65 -5.30
CA GLU A 171 -16.87 4.87 -4.94
C GLU A 171 -18.38 4.74 -5.21
N LYS A 172 -18.76 4.12 -6.34
CA LYS A 172 -20.17 3.85 -6.67
C LYS A 172 -20.87 3.04 -5.57
N GLN A 173 -20.20 2.04 -5.02
CA GLN A 173 -20.76 1.22 -3.95
C GLN A 173 -20.90 2.03 -2.65
N ARG A 174 -19.89 2.82 -2.28
CA ARG A 174 -19.93 3.71 -1.11
C ARG A 174 -21.08 4.73 -1.20
N HIS A 175 -21.29 5.33 -2.37
CA HIS A 175 -22.41 6.25 -2.58
C HIS A 175 -23.79 5.58 -2.45
N ARG A 176 -23.95 4.40 -3.05
CA ARG A 176 -25.21 3.65 -2.95
C ARG A 176 -25.56 3.33 -1.50
N ASP A 177 -24.55 2.97 -0.73
CA ASP A 177 -24.71 2.52 0.65
C ASP A 177 -24.56 3.69 1.67
N GLN A 178 -24.52 4.94 1.17
CA GLN A 178 -24.49 6.22 1.93
C GLN A 178 -23.35 6.35 2.94
N VAL A 179 -22.22 5.69 2.68
CA VAL A 179 -21.05 5.74 3.56
C VAL A 179 -20.18 6.94 3.21
N ARG A 180 -19.95 7.82 4.19
CA ARG A 180 -19.03 8.95 4.06
C ARG A 180 -17.64 8.56 4.57
N PRO A 181 -16.55 8.97 3.89
CA PRO A 181 -15.21 8.94 4.46
C PRO A 181 -15.17 9.76 5.76
N SER A 182 -14.33 9.34 6.70
CA SER A 182 -14.10 10.02 7.99
C SER A 182 -13.34 11.33 7.82
#